data_AF-A0A841Q1S7-F1
#
_entry.id   AF-A0A841Q1S7-F1
#
_cell.length_a   1.000
_cell.length_b   1.000
_cell.length_c   1.000
_cell.angle_alpha   90.00
_cell.angle_beta   90.00
_cell.angle_gamma   90.00
#
_symmetry.space_group_name_H-M   'P 1'
#
loop_
_entity.id
_entity.type
_entity.pdbx_description
1 polymer ?
#
loop_
_entity_poly.entity_id
_entity_poly.type
_entity_poly.pdbx_seq_one_letter_code
_entity_poly.pdbx_strand_id
1 'polypeptide(L)' 'MSFQPEFNAIKNKLFEELQVKQVSLPTEVRHLLEESLKQSYDCGYEDGISDGEEISDKPISG' A
#
# COMPACT_ATOMS: atom_id res chain seq x y z
N MET A 1 14.40 -5.94 0.56
CA MET A 1 13.01 -5.48 0.70
C MET A 1 12.83 -4.30 -0.23
N SER A 2 12.44 -4.58 -1.47
CA SER A 2 12.45 -3.57 -2.54
C SER A 2 11.16 -2.77 -2.45
N PHE A 3 11.29 -1.55 -1.93
CA PHE A 3 10.25 -0.53 -1.91
C PHE A 3 9.55 -0.45 -3.27
N GLN A 4 8.25 -0.72 -3.28
CA GLN A 4 7.41 -0.71 -4.46
C GLN A 4 7.45 0.68 -5.12
N PRO A 5 7.86 0.79 -6.40
CA PRO A 5 7.86 2.06 -7.13
C PRO A 5 6.45 2.69 -7.20
N GLU A 6 5.41 1.87 -7.12
CA GLU A 6 4.00 2.28 -7.09
C GLU A 6 3.63 3.07 -5.84
N PHE A 7 4.11 2.68 -4.66
CA PHE A 7 3.91 3.43 -3.42
C PHE A 7 4.47 4.85 -3.54
N ASN A 8 5.70 4.97 -4.05
CA ASN A 8 6.35 6.26 -4.26
C ASN A 8 5.61 7.10 -5.30
N ALA A 9 5.09 6.49 -6.36
CA ALA A 9 4.30 7.19 -7.38
C ALA A 9 3.00 7.77 -6.79
N ILE A 10 2.27 6.99 -6.00
CA ILE A 10 1.02 7.42 -5.34
C ILE A 10 1.31 8.53 -4.33
N LYS A 11 2.33 8.35 -3.50
CA LYS A 11 2.77 9.34 -2.51
C LYS A 11 3.13 10.68 -3.16
N ASN A 12 3.94 10.64 -4.21
CA ASN A 12 4.38 11.86 -4.91
C ASN A 12 3.19 12.57 -5.57
N LYS A 13 2.30 11.84 -6.23
CA LYS A 13 1.09 12.39 -6.84
C LYS A 13 0.22 13.11 -5.81
N LEU A 14 0.01 12.52 -4.63
CA LEU A 14 -0.79 13.14 -3.57
C LEU A 14 -0.17 14.47 -3.12
N PHE A 15 1.14 14.51 -2.88
CA PHE A 15 1.80 15.75 -2.45
C PHE A 15 1.86 16.81 -3.55
N GLU A 16 2.00 16.43 -4.82
CA GLU A 16 1.88 17.36 -5.94
C GLU A 16 0.48 17.98 -6.02
N GLU A 17 -0.59 17.18 -5.90
CA GLU A 17 -1.96 17.72 -5.93
C GLU A 17 -2.24 18.67 -4.76
N LEU A 18 -1.72 18.35 -3.56
CA LEU A 18 -1.81 19.22 -2.39
C LEU A 18 -1.06 20.54 -2.61
N GLN A 19 0.12 20.48 -3.24
CA GLN A 19 0.90 21.66 -3.60
C GLN A 19 0.17 22.52 -4.64
N VAL A 20 -0.40 21.92 -5.69
CA VAL A 20 -1.19 22.62 -6.72
C VAL A 20 -2.41 23.31 -6.10
N LYS A 21 -3.05 22.68 -5.11
CA LYS A 21 -4.17 23.25 -4.36
C LYS A 21 -3.75 24.31 -3.31
N GLN A 22 -2.46 24.64 -3.23
CA GLN A 22 -1.89 25.56 -2.24
C GLN A 22 -2.21 25.18 -0.78
N VAL A 23 -2.36 23.88 -0.51
CA VAL A 23 -2.57 23.36 0.84
C VAL A 23 -1.21 23.31 1.53
N SER A 24 -0.98 24.21 2.47
CA SER A 24 0.20 24.14 3.33
C SER A 24 -0.06 23.13 4.44
N LEU A 25 0.68 22.03 4.42
CA LEU A 25 0.66 21.03 5.48
C LEU A 25 1.84 21.25 6.43
N PRO A 26 1.60 21.32 7.74
CA PRO A 26 2.66 21.23 8.73
C PRO A 26 3.48 19.95 8.54
N THR A 27 4.78 20.02 8.85
CA THR A 27 5.70 18.86 8.75
C THR A 27 5.19 17.64 9.50
N GLU A 28 4.58 17.84 10.67
CA GLU A 28 3.99 16.77 11.49
C GLU A 28 2.84 16.05 10.76
N VAL A 29 1.94 16.82 10.12
CA VAL A 29 0.81 16.26 9.35
C VAL A 29 1.30 15.52 8.11
N ARG A 30 2.38 16.02 7.48
CA ARG A 30 3.02 15.34 6.36
C ARG A 30 3.55 13.97 6.77
N HIS A 31 4.25 13.88 7.90
CA HIS A 31 4.74 12.60 8.42
C HIS A 31 3.60 11.63 8.73
N LEU A 32 2.53 12.11 9.37
CA LEU A 32 1.37 11.28 9.68
C LEU A 32 0.68 10.72 8.42
N LEU A 33 0.59 11.53 7.36
CA LEU A 33 0.07 11.08 6.05
C LEU A 33 0.97 10.04 5.40
N GLU A 34 2.30 10.21 5.43
CA GLU A 34 3.23 9.23 4.88
C GLU A 34 3.16 7.89 5.61
N GLU A 35 3.08 7.90 6.94
CA GLU A 35 2.93 6.68 7.74
C GLU A 35 1.57 5.99 7.50
N SER A 36 0.48 6.75 7.43
CA SER A 36 -0.85 6.21 7.18
C SER A 36 -0.98 5.59 5.79
N LEU A 37 -0.40 6.24 4.77
CA LEU A 37 -0.33 5.70 3.41
C LEU A 37 0.48 4.41 3.37
N LYS A 38 1.62 4.38 4.07
CA LYS A 38 2.46 3.20 4.13
C LYS A 38 1.74 2.03 4.80
N GLN A 39 1.12 2.25 5.95
CA GLN A 39 0.35 1.21 6.65
C GLN A 39 -0.82 0.70 5.80
N SER A 40 -1.53 1.59 5.10
CA SER A 40 -2.64 1.18 4.22
C SER A 40 -2.15 0.34 3.04
N TYR A 41 -1.00 0.69 2.49
CA TYR A 41 -0.41 -0.01 1.36
C TYR A 41 0.21 -1.37 1.77
N ASP A 42 0.86 -1.43 2.93
CA ASP A 42 1.41 -2.66 3.51
C ASP A 42 0.27 -3.63 3.93
N CYS A 43 -0.85 -3.11 4.47
CA CYS A 43 -2.01 -3.92 4.85
C CYS A 43 -2.71 -4.58 3.64
N GLY A 44 -2.76 -3.88 2.50
CA GLY A 44 -3.29 -4.47 1.25
C GLY A 44 -2.47 -5.64 0.71
N TYR A 45 -1.23 -5.81 1.15
CA TYR A 45 -0.40 -6.97 0.80
C TYR A 45 -0.69 -8.18 1.72
N GLU A 46 -1.11 -7.96 2.96
CA GLU A 46 -1.45 -9.03 3.90
C GLU A 46 -2.79 -9.71 3.55
N ASP A 47 -3.76 -8.98 2.98
CA ASP A 47 -5.04 -9.55 2.53
C ASP A 47 -4.88 -10.46 1.29
N GLY A 48 -3.83 -10.26 0.47
CA GLY A 48 -3.56 -11.07 -0.73
C GLY A 48 -2.83 -12.39 -0.47
N ILE A 49 -2.32 -12.63 0.75
CA ILE A 49 -1.62 -13.88 1.14
C ILE A 49 -2.51 -14.79 2.00
N SER A 50 -3.76 -14.39 2.29
CA SER A 50 -4.73 -15.23 3.02
C SER A 50 -5.69 -16.03 2.13
N ASP A 51 -5.57 -16.00 0.80
CA ASP A 51 -6.26 -16.94 -0.09
C ASP A 51 -5.38 -18.18 -0.37
N GLY A 52 -4.77 -18.68 0.69
CA GLY A 52 -4.13 -19.98 0.74
C GLY A 52 -5.15 -21.09 0.95
N GLU A 53 -6.04 -21.31 -0.01
CA GLU A 53 -6.58 -22.66 -0.26
C GLU A 53 -6.14 -23.10 -1.66
N GLU A 54 -4.89 -23.57 -1.72
CA GLU A 54 -4.46 -24.54 -2.71
C GLU A 54 -5.42 -25.74 -2.60
N ILE A 55 -6.44 -25.78 -3.45
CA ILE A 55 -7.23 -27.00 -3.69
C ILE A 55 -6.27 -27.99 -4.34
N SER A 56 -5.51 -28.69 -3.50
CA SER A 56 -4.67 -29.81 -3.86
C SER A 56 -5.60 -30.95 -4.26
N ASP A 57 -5.99 -30.96 -5.54
CA ASP A 57 -6.75 -32.03 -6.18
C ASP A 57 -5.83 -33.27 -6.27
N LYS A 58 -5.66 -33.96 -5.15
CA LYS A 58 -5.17 -35.33 -5.14
C LYS A 58 -6.35 -36.21 -5.52
N PRO A 59 -6.39 -36.86 -6.69
CA PRO A 59 -7.29 -37.96 -6.87
C PRO A 59 -6.90 -39.06 -5.88
N ILE A 60 -7.84 -39.36 -4.99
CA ILE A 60 -7.79 -40.50 -4.09
C ILE A 60 -7.73 -41.74 -4.98
N SER A 61 -6.69 -42.55 -4.78
CA SER A 61 -6.54 -43.87 -5.38
C SER A 61 -7.84 -44.67 -5.29
N GLY A 62 -8.30 -45.22 -6.42
CA GLY A 62 -9.42 -46.15 -6.51
C GLY A 62 -9.42 -46.84 -7.87
#